data_AF-A0A535N576-F1
#
_entry.id   AF-A0A535N576-F1
#
_cell.length_a   1.000
_cell.length_b   1.000
_cell.length_c   1.000
_cell.angle_alpha   90.00
_cell.angle_beta   90.00
_cell.angle_gamma   90.00
#
_symmetry.space_group_name_H-M   'P 1'
#
loop_
_entity.id
_entity.type
_entity.pdbx_description
1 polymer ?
#
loop_
_entity_poly.entity_id
_entity_poly.type
_entity_poly.pdbx_seq_one_letter_code
_entity_poly.pdbx_strand_id
1 'polypeptide(L)'
;VTQQPLGGKAQFGGQRFGEMEVWALEAYGASHILQEILTVKSDDIVGRVKAYEAIVKGENTLEAGIPESFRVLVKELEGLALGVEIQSDGEKQVILSEDDMAEMPLDLGINLERDEIDESDQWAGAPRAAQNPLDSLR
;
A
#
# COMPACT_ATOMS: atom_id res chain seq x y z
N VAL A 1 13.93 7.03 12.99
CA VAL A 1 14.06 5.96 11.97
C VAL A 1 12.67 5.73 11.38
N THR A 2 12.53 5.68 10.06
CA THR A 2 11.22 5.58 9.37
C THR A 2 10.71 4.13 9.32
N GLN A 3 9.44 3.95 8.99
CA GLN A 3 8.77 2.64 8.90
C GLN A 3 8.55 2.22 7.44
N GLN A 4 9.37 2.75 6.55
CA GLN A 4 9.35 2.48 5.12
C GLN A 4 9.89 1.08 4.80
N PRO A 5 9.43 0.45 3.71
CA PRO A 5 9.97 -0.83 3.25
C PRO A 5 11.48 -0.73 2.99
N LEU A 6 12.21 -1.78 3.37
CA LEU A 6 13.64 -1.87 3.12
C LEU A 6 13.93 -1.86 1.62
N GLY A 7 15.12 -1.38 1.23
CA GLY A 7 15.56 -1.38 -0.15
C GLY A 7 16.34 -2.64 -0.53
N GLY A 8 16.19 -3.06 -1.78
CA GLY A 8 17.07 -4.07 -2.41
C GLY A 8 16.45 -5.46 -2.59
N LYS A 9 16.77 -6.09 -3.72
CA LYS A 9 16.20 -7.39 -4.12
C LYS A 9 16.46 -8.51 -3.12
N ALA A 10 17.59 -8.48 -2.42
CA ALA A 10 17.98 -9.53 -1.47
C ALA A 10 17.09 -9.57 -0.21
N GLN A 11 16.42 -8.47 0.13
CA GLN A 11 15.54 -8.36 1.29
C GLN A 11 14.05 -8.37 0.90
N PHE A 12 13.75 -8.73 -0.35
CA PHE A 12 12.41 -8.55 -0.94
C PHE A 12 11.90 -7.11 -0.73
N GLY A 13 12.81 -6.14 -0.89
CA GLY A 13 12.56 -4.74 -0.62
C GLY A 13 11.64 -4.07 -1.64
N GLY A 14 11.03 -2.97 -1.22
CA GLY A 14 10.17 -2.15 -2.07
C GLY A 14 10.92 -1.40 -3.16
N GLN A 15 10.20 -0.97 -4.19
CA GLN A 15 10.73 -0.05 -5.19
C GLN A 15 10.75 1.37 -4.63
N ARG A 16 11.83 2.11 -4.89
CA ARG A 16 11.87 3.54 -4.58
C ARG A 16 10.92 4.29 -5.52
N PHE A 17 9.95 4.96 -4.94
CA PHE A 17 9.17 6.01 -5.59
C PHE A 17 9.78 7.36 -5.21
N GLY A 18 10.33 8.07 -6.17
CA GLY A 18 11.09 9.29 -5.96
C GLY A 18 10.32 10.56 -6.34
N GLU A 19 11.01 11.69 -6.21
CA GLU A 19 10.46 13.02 -6.47
C GLU A 19 10.01 13.19 -7.93
N MET A 20 10.76 12.62 -8.89
CA MET A 20 10.40 12.68 -10.30
C MET A 20 9.10 11.91 -10.60
N GLU A 21 8.89 10.77 -9.93
CA GLU A 21 7.66 10.00 -10.09
C GLU A 21 6.46 10.68 -9.40
N VAL A 22 6.69 11.36 -8.27
CA VAL A 22 5.67 12.22 -7.63
C VAL A 22 5.22 13.30 -8.61
N TRP A 23 6.16 14.02 -9.23
CA TRP A 23 5.81 15.06 -10.22
C TRP A 23 4.99 14.51 -11.38
N ALA A 24 5.30 13.30 -11.85
CA ALA A 24 4.55 12.66 -12.92
C ALA A 24 3.08 12.41 -12.53
N LEU A 25 2.83 11.92 -11.31
CA LEU A 25 1.47 11.67 -10.83
C LEU A 25 0.70 12.96 -10.54
N GLU A 26 1.38 13.98 -10.00
CA GLU A 26 0.80 15.30 -9.78
C GLU A 26 0.38 15.95 -11.11
N ALA A 27 1.24 15.91 -12.13
CA ALA A 27 0.94 16.43 -13.46
C ALA A 27 -0.22 15.68 -14.13
N TYR A 28 -0.38 14.39 -13.85
CA TYR A 28 -1.52 13.59 -14.31
C TYR A 28 -2.82 13.91 -13.54
N GLY A 29 -2.74 14.56 -12.38
CA GLY A 29 -3.88 14.78 -11.49
C GLY A 29 -4.32 13.52 -10.73
N ALA A 30 -3.43 12.54 -10.57
CA ALA A 30 -3.72 11.28 -9.88
C ALA A 30 -3.59 11.40 -8.35
N SER A 31 -4.37 12.29 -7.73
CA SER A 31 -4.28 12.58 -6.29
C SER A 31 -4.47 11.36 -5.39
N HIS A 32 -5.46 10.51 -5.68
CA HIS A 32 -5.73 9.30 -4.90
C HIS A 32 -4.61 8.27 -5.00
N ILE A 33 -4.03 8.10 -6.19
CA ILE A 33 -2.91 7.17 -6.40
C ILE A 33 -1.68 7.68 -5.66
N LEU A 34 -1.40 8.99 -5.75
CA LEU A 34 -0.29 9.59 -5.04
C LEU A 34 -0.46 9.44 -3.52
N GLN A 35 -1.66 9.70 -3.00
CA GLN A 35 -1.96 9.49 -1.57
C GLN A 35 -1.72 8.04 -1.18
N GLU A 36 -2.26 7.07 -1.94
CA GLU A 36 -2.11 5.64 -1.65
C GLU A 36 -0.63 5.19 -1.63
N ILE A 37 0.17 5.72 -2.57
CA ILE A 37 1.61 5.43 -2.63
C ILE A 37 2.35 6.01 -1.42
N LEU A 38 2.03 7.22 -0.99
CA LEU A 38 2.73 7.91 0.10
C LEU A 38 2.27 7.46 1.49
N THR A 39 1.05 6.93 1.64
CA THR A 39 0.50 6.49 2.92
C THR A 39 0.51 4.96 3.05
N VAL A 40 -0.59 4.29 2.66
CA VAL A 40 -0.88 2.88 2.92
C VAL A 40 0.12 1.91 2.28
N LYS A 41 0.81 2.31 1.19
CA LYS A 41 1.88 1.51 0.56
C LYS A 41 3.29 1.80 1.06
N SER A 42 3.48 2.86 1.83
CA SER A 42 4.81 3.28 2.28
C SER A 42 4.94 3.21 3.79
N ASP A 43 4.36 4.16 4.50
CA ASP A 43 4.81 4.52 5.86
C ASP A 43 3.65 4.74 6.85
N ASP A 44 2.42 4.39 6.45
CA ASP A 44 1.26 4.31 7.34
C ASP A 44 1.11 2.87 7.87
N ILE A 45 1.51 2.64 9.12
CA ILE A 45 1.48 1.31 9.75
C ILE A 45 0.05 0.79 9.87
N VAL A 46 -0.85 1.61 10.40
CA VAL A 46 -2.24 1.22 10.67
C VAL A 46 -3.00 1.05 9.36
N GLY A 47 -2.84 2.01 8.44
CA GLY A 47 -3.45 1.95 7.11
C GLY A 47 -3.00 0.76 6.30
N ARG A 48 -1.72 0.35 6.40
CA ARG A 48 -1.21 -0.85 5.70
C ARG A 48 -1.90 -2.14 6.19
N VAL A 49 -2.04 -2.32 7.51
CA VAL A 49 -2.73 -3.51 8.07
C VAL A 49 -4.19 -3.55 7.65
N LYS A 50 -4.91 -2.42 7.78
CA LYS A 50 -6.32 -2.31 7.36
C LYS A 50 -6.49 -2.53 5.86
N ALA A 51 -5.57 -2.03 5.03
CA ALA A 51 -5.59 -2.25 3.59
C ALA A 51 -5.41 -3.74 3.26
N TYR A 52 -4.51 -4.46 3.94
CA TYR A 52 -4.38 -5.91 3.78
C TYR A 52 -5.67 -6.64 4.14
N GLU A 53 -6.28 -6.30 5.27
CA GLU A 53 -7.55 -6.89 5.71
C GLU A 53 -8.68 -6.65 4.70
N ALA A 54 -8.82 -5.43 4.19
CA ALA A 54 -9.80 -5.06 3.19
C ALA A 54 -9.62 -5.85 1.88
N ILE A 55 -8.36 -6.00 1.42
CA ILE A 55 -8.04 -6.79 0.21
C ILE A 55 -8.43 -8.26 0.41
N VAL A 56 -8.15 -8.84 1.57
CA VAL A 56 -8.50 -10.24 1.88
C VAL A 56 -10.01 -10.44 1.96
N LYS A 57 -10.75 -9.46 2.51
CA LYS A 57 -12.22 -9.51 2.61
C LYS A 57 -12.95 -9.12 1.32
N GLY A 58 -12.25 -8.57 0.34
CA GLY A 58 -12.86 -8.03 -0.88
C GLY A 58 -13.63 -6.73 -0.65
N GLU A 59 -13.31 -5.99 0.42
CA GLU A 59 -13.90 -4.70 0.75
C GLU A 59 -13.08 -3.58 0.10
N ASN A 60 -13.76 -2.53 -0.40
CA ASN A 60 -13.12 -1.41 -1.07
C ASN A 60 -13.02 -0.18 -0.14
N THR A 61 -12.41 -0.38 1.03
CA THR A 61 -12.18 0.68 2.01
C THR A 61 -10.68 0.94 2.15
N LEU A 62 -10.24 2.12 1.72
CA LEU A 62 -8.88 2.60 1.90
C LEU A 62 -8.95 3.93 2.66
N GLU A 63 -8.68 3.88 3.95
CA GLU A 63 -8.54 5.07 4.77
C GLU A 63 -7.05 5.34 4.98
N ALA A 64 -6.57 6.43 4.39
CA ALA A 64 -5.20 6.88 4.53
C ALA A 64 -5.05 7.73 5.80
N GLY A 65 -4.13 7.33 6.67
CA GLY A 65 -3.76 8.06 7.88
C GLY A 65 -2.58 9.01 7.69
N ILE A 66 -2.03 9.46 8.82
CA ILE A 66 -0.83 10.31 8.86
C ILE A 66 0.41 9.43 8.73
N PRO A 67 1.32 9.68 7.77
CA PRO A 67 2.56 8.93 7.64
C PRO A 67 3.49 9.10 8.85
N GLU A 68 4.20 8.02 9.21
CA GLU A 68 5.20 8.07 10.29
C GLU A 68 6.36 9.03 10.00
N SER A 69 6.78 9.15 8.75
CA SER A 69 7.78 10.12 8.30
C SER A 69 7.41 11.56 8.64
N PHE A 70 6.13 11.92 8.62
CA PHE A 70 5.67 13.24 9.05
C PHE A 70 5.77 13.41 10.58
N ARG A 71 5.42 12.37 11.35
CA ARG A 71 5.60 12.36 12.81
C ARG A 71 7.08 12.49 13.20
N VAL A 72 7.96 11.76 12.51
CA VAL A 72 9.42 11.87 12.70
C VAL A 72 9.91 13.27 12.37
N LEU A 73 9.46 13.87 11.26
CA LEU A 73 9.81 15.26 10.90
C LEU A 73 9.45 16.25 12.02
N VAL A 74 8.24 16.16 12.57
CA VAL A 74 7.81 17.04 13.67
C VAL A 74 8.71 16.86 14.89
N LYS A 75 9.04 15.62 15.26
CA LYS A 75 9.94 15.32 16.39
C LYS A 75 11.38 15.80 16.15
N GLU A 76 11.87 15.73 14.91
CA GLU A 76 13.19 16.25 14.54
C GLU A 76 13.24 17.78 14.65
N LEU A 77 12.17 18.49 14.26
CA LEU A 77 12.06 19.94 14.44
C LEU A 77 11.95 20.34 15.92
N GLU A 78 11.16 19.61 16.71
CA GLU A 78 11.08 19.80 18.17
C GLU A 78 12.46 19.57 18.84
N GLY A 79 13.24 18.60 18.35
CA GLY A 79 14.62 18.35 18.79
C GLY A 79 15.58 19.52 18.54
N LEU A 80 15.27 20.40 17.59
CA LEU A 80 15.98 21.65 17.33
C LEU A 80 15.46 22.83 18.17
N ALA A 81 14.58 22.57 19.14
CA ALA A 81 13.87 23.57 19.94
C ALA A 81 12.96 24.49 19.10
N LEU A 82 12.44 23.99 17.98
CA LEU A 82 11.41 24.67 17.19
C LEU A 82 10.02 24.23 17.68
N GLY A 83 9.17 25.19 18.04
CA GLY A 83 7.77 24.92 18.35
C GLY A 83 6.98 24.74 17.05
N VAL A 84 6.51 23.51 16.80
CA VAL A 84 5.69 23.17 15.63
C VAL A 84 4.29 22.80 16.10
N GLU A 85 3.28 23.49 15.59
CA GLU A 85 1.87 23.20 15.90
C GLU A 85 1.10 22.94 14.61
N ILE A 86 0.28 21.89 14.60
CA ILE A 86 -0.60 21.56 13.48
C ILE A 86 -1.97 22.14 13.79
N GLN A 87 -2.40 23.09 12.95
CA GLN A 87 -3.68 23.77 13.08
C GLN A 87 -4.64 23.26 11.99
N SER A 88 -5.86 22.92 12.40
CA SER A 88 -6.99 22.72 11.48
C SER A 88 -7.83 24.00 11.44
N ASP A 89 -8.62 24.16 10.37
CA ASP A 89 -9.47 25.33 10.10
C ASP A 89 -10.65 25.35 11.11
N GLY A 90 -10.34 25.70 12.37
CA GLY A 90 -11.23 25.56 13.53
C GLY A 90 -10.54 25.54 14.91
N GLU A 91 -9.31 26.05 15.04
CA GLU A 91 -8.56 26.29 16.30
C GLU A 91 -8.19 25.06 17.16
N LYS A 92 -8.65 23.85 16.82
CA LYS A 92 -8.19 22.64 17.51
C LYS A 92 -6.75 22.31 17.10
N GLN A 93 -5.86 22.34 18.08
CA GLN A 93 -4.53 21.75 17.95
C GLN A 93 -4.69 20.24 17.72
N VAL A 94 -4.16 19.74 16.60
CA VAL A 94 -4.09 18.31 16.34
C VAL A 94 -2.86 17.79 17.06
N ILE A 95 -3.08 17.09 18.18
CA ILE A 95 -1.99 16.42 18.90
C ILE A 95 -1.67 15.13 18.13
N LEU A 96 -0.43 15.01 17.64
CA LEU A 96 0.09 13.75 17.13
C LEU A 96 0.43 12.84 18.31
N SER A 97 -0.58 12.20 18.89
CA SER A 97 -0.41 11.24 19.98
C SER A 97 0.01 9.86 19.44
N GLU A 98 0.92 9.20 20.15
CA GLU A 98 1.37 7.83 19.83
C GLU A 98 0.25 6.78 20.01
N ASP A 99 -0.83 7.15 20.71
CA ASP A 99 -1.97 6.29 21.05
C ASP A 99 -2.86 5.91 19.85
N ASP A 100 -2.71 6.57 18.69
CA ASP A 100 -3.45 6.22 17.46
C ASP A 100 -3.04 4.84 16.89
N MET A 101 -2.00 4.21 17.45
CA MET A 101 -1.51 2.89 17.07
C MET A 101 -2.26 1.71 17.72
N ALA A 102 -3.25 1.98 18.60
CA ALA A 102 -3.81 0.98 19.51
C ALA A 102 -4.77 -0.05 18.87
N GLU A 103 -5.11 0.06 17.59
CA GLU A 103 -6.02 -0.88 16.91
C GLU A 103 -5.30 -1.70 15.83
N MET A 104 -4.45 -2.64 16.25
CA MET A 104 -4.08 -3.79 15.41
C MET A 104 -4.91 -5.01 15.84
N PRO A 105 -5.82 -5.55 15.00
CA PRO A 105 -6.37 -6.86 15.24
C PRO A 105 -5.23 -7.89 15.06
N LEU A 106 -4.76 -8.43 16.17
CA LEU A 106 -3.61 -9.35 16.29
C LEU A 106 -3.86 -10.77 15.77
N ASP A 107 -5.01 -11.05 15.16
CA ASP A 107 -5.32 -12.39 14.65
C ASP A 107 -5.75 -12.31 13.18
N LEU A 108 -4.75 -12.38 12.30
CA LEU A 108 -4.97 -12.37 10.86
C LEU A 108 -5.21 -13.77 10.29
N GLY A 109 -4.96 -14.87 11.02
CA GLY A 109 -5.28 -16.23 10.58
C GLY A 109 -4.70 -16.65 9.20
N ILE A 110 -3.72 -15.92 8.66
CA ILE A 110 -3.16 -16.14 7.31
C ILE A 110 -1.94 -17.04 7.44
N ASN A 111 -2.00 -18.22 6.81
CA ASN A 111 -0.84 -19.08 6.64
C ASN A 111 -0.07 -18.57 5.41
N LEU A 112 1.20 -18.14 5.60
CA LEU A 112 2.05 -17.55 4.56
C LEU A 112 2.76 -18.60 3.68
N GLU A 113 2.36 -19.86 3.76
CA GLU A 113 2.85 -20.87 2.83
C GLU A 113 2.24 -20.60 1.47
N ARG A 114 3.10 -20.19 0.53
CA ARG A 114 2.77 -20.05 -0.87
C ARG A 114 2.42 -21.44 -1.39
N ASP A 115 1.14 -21.73 -1.60
CA ASP A 115 0.73 -22.86 -2.41
C ASP A 115 1.38 -22.68 -3.79
N GLU A 116 2.38 -23.49 -4.08
CA GLU A 116 2.91 -23.62 -5.44
C GLU A 116 1.74 -24.10 -6.31
N ILE A 117 1.18 -23.21 -7.11
CA ILE A 117 0.22 -23.59 -8.14
C ILE A 117 0.98 -24.48 -9.11
N ASP A 118 0.76 -25.79 -9.01
CA ASP A 118 1.31 -26.79 -9.91
C ASP A 118 0.71 -26.54 -11.30
N GLU A 119 1.52 -26.02 -12.24
CA GLU A 119 1.11 -25.67 -13.62
C GLU A 119 0.65 -26.91 -14.44
N SER A 120 0.61 -28.10 -13.84
CA SER A 120 0.21 -29.34 -14.49
C SER A 120 -1.31 -29.51 -14.70
N ASP A 121 -2.16 -28.72 -14.04
CA ASP A 121 -3.63 -28.90 -14.11
C ASP A 121 -4.36 -28.04 -15.16
N GLN A 122 -3.64 -27.25 -15.98
CA GLN A 122 -4.27 -26.33 -16.94
C GLN A 122 -4.52 -26.90 -18.35
N TRP A 123 -4.44 -28.23 -18.57
CA TRP A 123 -4.75 -28.83 -19.89
C TRP A 123 -6.03 -29.70 -19.92
N ALA A 124 -6.73 -29.92 -18.80
CA ALA A 124 -7.96 -30.74 -18.80
C ALA A 124 -9.25 -29.89 -18.87
N GLY A 125 -9.42 -29.04 -19.89
CA GLY A 125 -10.68 -28.29 -19.97
C GLY A 125 -10.92 -27.26 -21.06
N ALA A 126 -10.15 -27.22 -22.16
CA ALA A 126 -10.48 -26.31 -23.25
C ALA A 126 -11.65 -26.86 -24.10
N PRO A 127 -12.78 -26.13 -24.28
CA PRO A 127 -13.80 -26.51 -25.23
C PRO A 127 -13.24 -26.42 -26.66
N ARG A 128 -13.35 -27.50 -27.44
CA ARG A 128 -12.91 -27.56 -28.84
C ARG A 128 -13.63 -26.48 -29.65
N ALA A 129 -12.91 -25.38 -29.93
CA ALA A 129 -13.35 -24.37 -30.87
C ALA A 129 -13.39 -24.95 -32.30
N ALA A 130 -14.51 -24.68 -32.97
CA ALA A 130 -14.82 -24.77 -34.39
C ALA A 130 -13.78 -25.41 -35.33
N GLN A 131 -14.19 -26.53 -35.93
CA GLN A 131 -13.61 -27.09 -37.15
C GLN A 131 -13.51 -26.04 -38.25
N ASN A 132 -12.31 -25.86 -38.82
CA ASN A 132 -12.11 -25.08 -40.04
C ASN A 132 -12.87 -25.75 -41.22
N PRO A 133 -13.72 -25.04 -41.97
CA PRO A 133 -14.55 -25.66 -43.02
C PRO A 133 -13.82 -26.06 -44.31
N LEU A 134 -12.49 -25.99 -44.39
CA LEU A 134 -11.75 -26.07 -45.66
C LEU A 134 -11.00 -27.38 -45.93
N ASP A 135 -11.10 -28.39 -45.07
CA ASP A 135 -10.47 -29.72 -45.29
C ASP A 135 -11.34 -30.72 -46.09
N SER A 136 -12.43 -30.27 -46.73
CA SER A 136 -13.29 -31.15 -47.56
C SER A 136 -13.01 -31.08 -49.07
N LEU A 137 -11.96 -30.39 -49.50
CA LEU A 137 -11.58 -30.25 -50.90
C LEU A 137 -10.06 -30.45 -51.09
N ARG A 138 -9.61 -31.70 -50.96
CA ARG A 138 -8.42 -32.24 -51.62
C ARG A 138 -8.43 -33.76 -51.65
#